data_AF-A0A2K8SG26-F1
#
_entry.id   AF-A0A2K8SG26-F1
#
_cell.length_a   1.000
_cell.length_b   1.000
_cell.length_c   1.000
_cell.angle_alpha   90.00
_cell.angle_beta   90.00
_cell.angle_gamma   90.00
#
_symmetry.space_group_name_H-M   'P 1'
#
loop_
_entity.id
_entity.type
_entity.pdbx_description
1 polymer ?
#
loop_
_entity_poly.entity_id
_entity_poly.type
_entity_poly.pdbx_seq_one_letter_code
_entity_poly.pdbx_strand_id
1 'polypeptide(L)' 'MIAFRCGGFDDSQLKDAIAIYNEPADLLAHYDTSPLATKAMTSK' A
#
# COMPACT_ATOMS: atom_id res chain seq x y z
N MET A 1 0.74 -7.05 4.53
CA MET A 1 -0.62 -6.79 4.02
C MET A 1 -0.71 -5.33 3.62
N ILE A 2 -1.28 -5.03 2.45
CA ILE A 2 -1.62 -3.65 2.07
C ILE A 2 -3.13 -3.48 2.15
N ALA A 3 -3.61 -2.28 2.46
CA ALA A 3 -5.03 -2.00 2.65
C ALA A 3 -5.49 -0.74 1.91
N PHE A 4 -6.79 -0.68 1.60
CA PHE A 4 -7.44 0.46 0.97
C PHE A 4 -8.57 1.00 1.85
N ARG A 5 -8.61 2.31 2.08
CA ARG A 5 -9.67 2.97 2.88
C ARG A 5 -10.98 3.16 2.12
N CYS A 6 -10.96 3.04 0.79
CA CYS A 6 -12.14 3.18 -0.07
C CYS A 6 -13.29 2.21 0.25
N GLY A 7 -13.04 1.13 1.00
CA GLY A 7 -14.07 0.18 1.43
C GLY A 7 -14.86 0.58 2.69
N GLY A 8 -14.59 1.75 3.30
CA GLY A 8 -15.22 2.15 4.55
C GLY A 8 -14.60 1.51 5.80
N PHE A 9 -13.34 1.07 5.69
CA PHE A 9 -12.57 0.54 6.81
C PHE A 9 -11.96 1.69 7.63
N ASP A 10 -12.06 1.58 8.95
CA ASP A 10 -11.46 2.54 9.88
C ASP A 10 -9.97 2.23 10.12
N ASP A 11 -9.20 3.26 10.47
CA ASP A 11 -7.77 3.19 10.76
C ASP A 11 -7.43 2.11 11.81
N SER A 12 -8.32 1.86 12.78
CA SER A 12 -8.18 0.80 13.78
C SER A 12 -8.21 -0.62 13.18
N GLN A 13 -8.94 -0.82 12.09
CA GLN A 13 -9.02 -2.10 11.35
C GLN A 13 -7.83 -2.28 10.41
N LEU A 14 -7.14 -1.20 10.08
CA LEU A 14 -6.00 -1.17 9.16
C LEU A 14 -4.66 -1.03 9.87
N LYS A 15 -4.65 -0.98 11.19
CA LYS A 15 -3.46 -0.72 12.02
C LYS A 15 -2.27 -1.66 11.76
N ASP A 16 -2.53 -2.88 11.31
CA ASP A 16 -1.51 -3.91 11.03
C ASP A 16 -1.10 -3.94 9.54
N ALA A 17 -1.62 -3.02 8.72
CA ALA A 17 -1.24 -2.88 7.33
C ALA A 17 0.13 -2.22 7.19
N ILE A 18 0.92 -2.71 6.24
CA ILE A 18 2.27 -2.22 5.92
C ILE A 18 2.19 -0.91 5.15
N ALA A 19 1.12 -0.72 4.38
CA ALA A 19 0.76 0.54 3.75
C ALA A 19 -0.76 0.62 3.60
N ILE A 20 -1.30 1.81 3.80
CA ILE A 20 -2.71 2.12 3.68
C ILE A 20 -2.85 3.21 2.62
N TYR A 21 -3.60 2.92 1.57
CA TYR A 21 -3.88 3.86 0.49
C TYR A 21 -5.33 4.33 0.58
N ASN A 22 -5.57 5.60 0.27
CA ASN A 22 -6.93 6.14 0.32
C ASN A 22 -7.79 5.53 -0.80
N GLU A 23 -7.21 5.35 -1.98
CA GLU A 23 -7.86 4.81 -3.17
C GLU A 23 -6.87 4.04 -4.06
N PRO A 24 -7.34 3.22 -5.02
CA PRO A 24 -6.46 2.50 -5.94
C PRO A 24 -5.58 3.43 -6.79
N ALA A 25 -6.07 4.64 -7.13
CA ALA A 25 -5.30 5.60 -7.90
C ALA A 25 -4.12 6.18 -7.11
N ASP A 26 -4.23 6.31 -5.79
CA ASP A 26 -3.17 6.76 -4.87
C ASP A 26 -2.02 5.73 -4.83
N LEU A 27 -2.36 4.43 -4.77
CA LEU A 27 -1.36 3.37 -4.93
C LEU A 27 -0.71 3.42 -6.31
N LEU A 28 -1.47 3.66 -7.38
CA LEU A 28 -0.92 3.70 -8.74
C LEU A 28 0.03 4.90 -8.94
N ALA A 29 -0.32 6.06 -8.40
CA ALA A 29 0.52 7.26 -8.42
C ALA A 29 1.82 7.07 -7.64
N HIS A 30 1.79 6.25 -6.59
CA HIS A 30 2.93 5.93 -5.73
C HIS A 30 3.43 4.49 -5.93
N TYR A 31 3.20 3.90 -7.10
CA TYR A 31 3.47 2.47 -7.31
C TYR A 31 4.96 2.15 -7.12
N ASP A 32 5.85 2.96 -7.72
CA ASP A 32 7.31 2.78 -7.66
C ASP A 32 7.88 2.89 -6.24
N THR A 33 7.22 3.63 -5.35
CA THR A 33 7.64 3.79 -3.94
C THR A 33 6.83 2.93 -2.99
N SER A 34 5.85 2.17 -3.50
CA SER A 34 5.00 1.30 -2.71
C SER A 34 5.73 0.03 -2.27
N PRO A 35 5.26 -0.65 -1.22
CA PRO A 35 5.74 -2.00 -0.88
C PRO A 35 5.50 -3.05 -1.98
N LEU A 36 4.65 -2.75 -2.99
CA LEU A 36 4.39 -3.62 -4.12
C LEU A 36 5.39 -3.43 -5.27
N ALA A 37 6.08 -2.28 -5.34
CA ALA A 37 7.20 -2.16 -6.24
C ALA A 37 8.18 -3.25 -5.83
N THR A 38 8.26 -4.27 -6.68
CA THR A 38 9.26 -5.32 -6.54
C THR A 38 10.56 -4.55 -6.47
N LYS A 39 11.24 -4.63 -5.32
CA LYS A 39 12.59 -4.15 -5.19
C LYS A 39 13.38 -5.02 -6.16
N ALA A 40 13.46 -4.60 -7.42
CA ALA A 40 14.12 -5.33 -8.49
C ALA A 40 15.46 -5.74 -7.91
N MET A 41 15.64 -7.05 -7.79
CA MET A 41 16.62 -7.67 -6.93
C MET A 41 17.93 -6.88 -6.94
N THR A 42 18.25 -6.20 -5.84
CA THR A 42 19.67 -5.95 -5.54
C THR A 42 20.21 -7.30 -5.15
N SER A 43 20.65 -8.03 -6.18
CA SER A 43 21.69 -9.05 -6.02
C SER A 43 22.86 -8.33 -5.40
N LYS A 44 23.15 -8.63 -4.13
CA LYS A 44 24.43 -8.30 -3.53
C LYS A 44 25.51 -9.20 -4.11
#